data_AF-A0A8T6WM65-F1
#
_entry.id   AF-A0A8T6WM65-F1
#
_cell.length_a   1.000
_cell.length_b   1.000
_cell.length_c   1.000
_cell.angle_alpha   90.00
_cell.angle_beta   90.00
_cell.angle_gamma   90.00
#
_symmetry.space_group_name_H-M   'P 1'
#
loop_
_entity.id
_entity.type
_entity.pdbx_description
1 polymer ?
#
loop_
_entity_poly.entity_id
_entity_poly.type
_entity_poly.pdbx_seq_one_letter_code
_entity_poly.pdbx_strand_id
1 'polypeptide(L)'
;YKRIFGDSIFIPAEALDGPNAIANSSLVISAGGTMNREAIVLGKKAVSMRSRAGGEELITLEKWLIENRFMLEESNPTKEFIDDVIEGKIEIRKYERSNRAFDFFLNLMRNVEID
;
A
#
# COMPACT_ATOMS: atom_id res chain seq x y z
N TYR A 1 -9.71 17.16 -16.29
CA TYR A 1 -9.35 15.73 -16.41
C TYR A 1 -10.37 14.95 -17.23
N LYS A 2 -11.70 15.02 -16.96
CA LYS A 2 -12.74 14.29 -17.74
C LYS A 2 -12.63 14.43 -19.27
N ARG A 3 -12.30 15.63 -19.77
CA ARG A 3 -12.06 15.86 -21.22
C ARG A 3 -10.88 15.07 -21.80
N ILE A 4 -9.86 14.80 -20.99
CA ILE A 4 -8.60 14.18 -21.41
C ILE A 4 -8.62 12.68 -21.13
N PHE A 5 -9.20 12.27 -20.00
CA PHE A 5 -9.13 10.90 -19.48
C PHE A 5 -10.49 10.18 -19.43
N GLY A 6 -11.58 10.84 -19.83
CA GLY A 6 -12.91 10.24 -19.85
C GLY A 6 -13.31 9.64 -18.50
N ASP A 7 -13.82 8.40 -18.55
CA ASP A 7 -14.26 7.61 -17.39
C ASP A 7 -13.11 6.82 -16.73
N SER A 8 -11.88 6.92 -17.24
CA SER A 8 -10.70 6.24 -16.68
C SER A 8 -10.20 6.89 -15.38
N ILE A 9 -10.72 8.06 -15.01
CA ILE A 9 -10.38 8.75 -13.77
C ILE A 9 -11.65 8.99 -12.96
N PHE A 10 -11.64 8.44 -11.74
CA PHE A 10 -12.64 8.72 -10.73
C PHE A 10 -12.03 9.61 -9.63
N ILE A 11 -12.64 10.77 -9.39
CA ILE A 11 -12.29 11.65 -8.26
C ILE A 11 -13.53 11.69 -7.35
N PRO A 12 -13.44 11.16 -6.12
CA PRO A 12 -14.59 11.13 -5.22
C PRO A 12 -14.89 12.54 -4.70
N ALA A 13 -16.19 12.86 -4.55
CA ALA A 13 -16.62 14.15 -3.99
C ALA A 13 -16.45 14.21 -2.46
N GLU A 14 -16.34 13.04 -1.83
CA GLU A 14 -16.22 12.85 -0.39
C GLU A 14 -15.09 11.86 -0.09
N ALA A 15 -14.69 11.76 1.18
CA ALA A 15 -13.71 10.77 1.59
C ALA A 15 -14.22 9.35 1.33
N LEU A 16 -13.38 8.51 0.75
CA LEU A 16 -13.67 7.10 0.58
C LEU A 16 -13.27 6.32 1.83
N ASP A 17 -13.88 5.15 1.98
CA ASP A 17 -13.33 4.09 2.82
C ASP A 17 -11.98 3.63 2.23
N GLY A 18 -10.91 4.21 2.74
CA GLY A 18 -9.53 3.98 2.28
C GLY A 18 -9.15 2.51 2.28
N PRO A 19 -9.28 1.78 3.40
CA PRO A 19 -9.01 0.34 3.46
C PRO A 19 -9.74 -0.47 2.39
N ASN A 20 -11.04 -0.22 2.18
CA ASN A 20 -11.80 -0.94 1.15
C ASN A 20 -11.34 -0.57 -0.28
N ALA A 21 -11.04 0.71 -0.53
CA ALA A 21 -10.50 1.14 -1.82
C ALA A 21 -9.13 0.50 -2.11
N ILE A 22 -8.24 0.46 -1.12
CA ILE A 22 -6.93 -0.18 -1.21
C ILE A 22 -7.09 -1.69 -1.42
N ALA A 23 -7.94 -2.37 -0.67
CA ALA A 23 -8.17 -3.80 -0.79
C ALA A 23 -8.66 -4.22 -2.18
N ASN A 24 -9.33 -3.33 -2.91
CA ASN A 24 -9.84 -3.56 -4.26
C ASN A 24 -8.95 -2.97 -5.37
N SER A 25 -7.80 -2.38 -5.04
CA SER A 25 -6.86 -1.86 -6.04
C SER A 25 -5.84 -2.91 -6.50
N SER A 26 -5.19 -2.64 -7.63
CA SER A 26 -4.02 -3.39 -8.12
C SER A 26 -2.70 -2.81 -7.61
N LEU A 27 -2.67 -1.49 -7.39
CA LEU A 27 -1.51 -0.71 -7.00
C LEU A 27 -1.98 0.57 -6.27
N VAL A 28 -1.25 0.97 -5.23
CA VAL A 28 -1.40 2.26 -4.58
C VAL A 28 -0.20 3.14 -4.92
N ILE A 29 -0.45 4.35 -5.42
CA ILE A 29 0.56 5.37 -5.68
C ILE A 29 0.20 6.57 -4.79
N SER A 30 1.09 6.95 -3.87
CA SER A 30 0.80 8.06 -2.95
C SER A 30 2.09 8.75 -2.48
N ALA A 31 1.97 9.85 -1.72
CA ALA A 31 3.11 10.57 -1.14
C ALA A 31 3.81 9.84 0.04
N GLY A 32 3.49 8.57 0.28
CA GLY A 32 4.01 7.76 1.39
C GLY A 32 3.08 7.74 2.60
N GLY A 33 3.64 7.52 3.79
CA GLY A 33 2.90 7.56 5.05
C GLY A 33 2.09 6.29 5.35
N THR A 34 0.95 6.45 6.03
CA THR A 34 0.15 5.32 6.53
C THR A 34 -0.53 4.53 5.41
N MET A 35 -1.04 5.20 4.38
CA MET A 35 -1.71 4.53 3.24
C MET A 35 -0.81 3.51 2.54
N ASN A 36 0.48 3.81 2.36
CA ASN A 36 1.41 2.86 1.75
C ASN A 36 1.61 1.62 2.63
N ARG A 37 1.63 1.79 3.96
CA ARG A 37 1.76 0.68 4.91
C ARG A 37 0.50 -0.17 4.95
N GLU A 38 -0.67 0.46 4.92
CA GLU A 38 -1.96 -0.21 4.83
C GLU A 38 -2.03 -1.05 3.55
N ALA A 39 -1.59 -0.49 2.41
CA ALA A 39 -1.49 -1.23 1.15
C ALA A 39 -0.61 -2.48 1.29
N ILE A 40 0.58 -2.34 1.87
CA ILE A 40 1.51 -3.46 2.06
C ILE A 40 0.89 -4.55 2.95
N VAL A 41 0.28 -4.18 4.09
CA VAL A 41 -0.37 -5.13 5.01
C VAL A 41 -1.56 -5.84 4.34
N LEU A 42 -2.29 -5.15 3.46
CA LEU A 42 -3.36 -5.72 2.64
C LEU A 42 -2.85 -6.52 1.43
N GLY A 43 -1.54 -6.74 1.31
CA GLY A 43 -0.92 -7.52 0.25
C GLY A 43 -0.92 -6.82 -1.11
N LYS A 44 -1.09 -5.49 -1.13
CA LYS A 44 -1.12 -4.66 -2.33
C LYS A 44 0.25 -4.05 -2.61
N LYS A 45 0.52 -3.82 -3.90
CA LYS A 45 1.72 -3.11 -4.35
C LYS A 45 1.58 -1.64 -3.94
N ALA A 46 2.69 -1.03 -3.53
CA ALA A 46 2.74 0.38 -3.15
C ALA A 46 3.96 1.07 -3.77
N VAL A 47 3.73 2.22 -4.40
CA VAL A 47 4.75 3.15 -4.89
C VAL A 47 4.63 4.45 -4.09
N SER A 48 5.71 4.83 -3.42
CA SER A 48 5.84 6.12 -2.75
C SER A 48 6.41 7.14 -3.72
N MET A 49 5.67 8.22 -3.95
CA MET A 49 6.12 9.43 -4.66
C MET A 49 6.82 10.42 -3.72
N ARG A 50 7.14 10.02 -2.49
CA ARG A 50 7.83 10.91 -1.55
C ARG A 50 9.16 11.30 -2.17
N SER A 51 9.32 12.60 -2.40
CA SER A 51 10.56 13.12 -2.93
C SER A 51 11.55 13.33 -1.80
N ARG A 52 12.74 12.76 -1.92
CA ARG A 52 13.89 13.12 -1.07
C ARG A 52 14.30 14.59 -1.23
N ALA A 53 13.76 15.30 -2.24
CA ALA A 53 14.09 16.69 -2.56
C ALA A 53 13.60 17.72 -1.53
N GLY A 54 12.72 17.33 -0.59
CA GLY A 54 12.32 18.20 0.53
C GLY A 54 13.32 18.24 1.69
N GLY A 55 14.41 17.47 1.64
CA GLY A 55 15.36 17.34 2.74
C GLY A 55 14.85 16.52 3.94
N GLU A 56 13.57 16.10 3.92
CA GLU A 56 13.02 15.22 4.92
C GLU A 56 13.47 13.78 4.68
N GLU A 57 14.20 13.26 5.66
CA GLU A 57 14.67 11.88 5.65
C GLU A 57 13.48 10.91 5.69
N LEU A 58 13.52 9.87 4.84
CA LEU A 58 12.57 8.77 4.95
C LEU A 58 12.56 8.24 6.39
N ILE A 59 11.38 8.13 6.97
CA ILE A 59 11.23 7.53 8.29
C ILE A 59 11.70 6.07 8.27
N THR A 60 12.27 5.61 9.37
CA THR A 60 12.96 4.30 9.47
C THR A 60 12.16 3.14 8.90
N LEU A 61 10.84 3.12 9.13
CA LEU A 61 9.98 2.07 8.59
C LEU A 61 9.88 2.10 7.06
N GLU A 62 9.78 3.28 6.44
CA GLU A 62 9.70 3.37 4.97
C GLU A 62 11.00 2.94 4.32
N LYS A 63 12.15 3.36 4.88
CA LYS A 63 13.46 2.87 4.45
C LYS A 63 13.52 1.36 4.50
N TRP A 64 13.15 0.77 5.63
CA TRP A 64 13.15 -0.67 5.80
C TRP A 64 12.25 -1.38 4.79
N LEU A 65 11.05 -0.85 4.52
CA LEU A 65 10.11 -1.43 3.55
C LEU A 65 10.66 -1.40 2.12
N ILE A 66 11.35 -0.32 1.74
CA ILE A 66 12.00 -0.18 0.43
C ILE A 66 13.19 -1.14 0.32
N GLU A 67 14.10 -1.11 1.30
CA GLU A 67 15.29 -1.97 1.35
C GLU A 67 14.93 -3.47 1.34
N ASN A 68 13.81 -3.83 1.98
CA ASN A 68 13.30 -5.20 2.00
C ASN A 68 12.33 -5.51 0.86
N ARG A 69 12.23 -4.66 -0.17
CA ARG A 69 11.42 -4.85 -1.38
C ARG A 69 9.92 -5.03 -1.15
N PHE A 70 9.37 -4.54 -0.04
CA PHE A 70 7.91 -4.52 0.19
C PHE A 70 7.24 -3.30 -0.44
N MET A 71 8.01 -2.24 -0.74
CA MET A 71 7.53 -0.99 -1.31
C MET A 71 8.53 -0.47 -2.32
N LEU A 72 8.05 0.27 -3.33
CA LEU A 72 8.90 1.01 -4.26
C LEU A 72 8.86 2.51 -3.95
N GLU A 73 9.95 3.20 -4.25
CA GLU A 73 10.05 4.66 -4.21
C GLU A 73 10.35 5.15 -5.62
N GLU A 74 9.50 6.03 -6.15
CA GLU A 74 9.72 6.74 -7.41
C GLU A 74 9.00 8.07 -7.32
N SER A 75 9.78 9.15 -7.26
CA SER A 75 9.29 10.52 -7.08
C SER A 75 8.52 11.07 -8.27
N ASN A 76 8.78 10.55 -9.48
CA ASN A 76 8.09 10.96 -10.69
C ASN A 76 7.83 9.74 -11.61
N PRO A 77 6.88 8.86 -11.24
CA PRO A 77 6.69 7.59 -11.93
C PRO A 77 6.16 7.81 -13.35
N THR A 78 6.85 7.21 -14.33
CA THR A 78 6.39 7.17 -15.71
C THR A 78 5.30 6.10 -15.88
N LYS A 79 4.52 6.19 -16.96
CA LYS A 79 3.54 5.15 -17.29
C LYS A 79 4.20 3.77 -17.45
N GLU A 80 5.32 3.71 -18.16
CA GLU A 80 6.07 2.47 -18.39
C GLU A 80 6.51 1.81 -17.08
N PHE A 81 7.05 2.61 -16.14
CA PHE A 81 7.39 2.11 -14.81
C PHE A 81 6.16 1.53 -14.10
N ILE A 82 5.01 2.22 -14.13
CA ILE A 82 3.79 1.72 -13.50
C ILE A 82 3.27 0.44 -14.16
N ASP A 83 3.32 0.35 -15.49
CA ASP A 83 2.95 -0.86 -16.23
C ASP A 83 3.85 -2.03 -15.80
N ASP A 84 5.16 -1.82 -15.71
CA ASP A 84 6.12 -2.84 -15.27
C ASP A 84 5.88 -3.30 -13.82
N VAL A 85 5.50 -2.38 -12.93
CA VAL A 85 5.09 -2.70 -11.56
C VAL A 85 3.83 -3.57 -11.57
N ILE A 86 2.80 -3.19 -12.34
CA ILE A 86 1.52 -3.91 -12.37
C ILE A 86 1.71 -5.31 -12.95
N GLU A 87 2.42 -5.42 -14.07
CA GLU A 87 2.75 -6.68 -14.76
C GLU A 87 3.70 -7.58 -13.97
N GLY A 88 4.33 -7.05 -12.91
CA GLY A 88 5.22 -7.82 -12.03
C GLY A 88 6.60 -8.07 -12.62
N LYS A 89 7.03 -7.25 -13.58
CA LYS A 89 8.41 -7.23 -14.08
C LYS A 89 9.39 -6.69 -13.04
N ILE A 90 8.90 -5.84 -12.14
CA ILE A 90 9.65 -5.38 -10.98
C ILE A 90 9.29 -6.25 -9.77
N GLU A 91 10.30 -6.86 -9.16
CA GLU A 91 10.13 -7.74 -8.02
C GLU A 91 9.70 -6.94 -6.77
N ILE A 92 8.55 -7.29 -6.22
CA ILE A 92 8.04 -6.74 -4.96
C ILE A 92 7.61 -7.92 -4.07
N ARG A 93 8.16 -7.98 -2.87
CA ARG A 93 7.75 -8.93 -1.84
C ARG A 93 6.35 -8.58 -1.37
N LYS A 94 5.49 -9.58 -1.31
CA LYS A 94 4.18 -9.45 -0.67
C LYS A 94 4.34 -9.67 0.83
N TYR A 95 3.65 -8.86 1.61
CA TYR A 95 3.49 -9.15 3.02
C TYR A 95 2.52 -10.31 3.17
N GLU A 96 3.00 -11.44 3.67
CA GLU A 96 2.14 -12.56 4.02
C GLU A 96 1.47 -12.28 5.36
N ARG A 97 0.16 -12.09 5.33
CA ARG A 97 -0.62 -11.87 6.53
C ARG A 97 -0.57 -13.11 7.41
N SER A 98 -0.01 -12.96 8.60
CA SER A 98 -0.05 -13.99 9.64
C SER A 98 -1.38 -13.92 10.38
N ASN A 99 -2.08 -15.06 10.50
CA ASN A 99 -3.27 -15.16 11.34
C ASN A 99 -2.94 -15.36 12.82
N ARG A 100 -1.66 -15.52 13.20
CA ARG A 100 -1.28 -15.87 14.58
C ARG A 100 -1.86 -14.94 15.65
N ALA A 101 -1.89 -13.63 15.40
CA ALA A 101 -2.45 -12.67 16.35
C ALA A 101 -3.97 -12.81 16.47
N PHE A 102 -4.66 -13.07 15.36
CA PHE A 102 -6.10 -13.31 15.34
C PHE A 102 -6.44 -14.66 15.98
N ASP A 103 -5.68 -15.71 15.67
CA ASP A 103 -5.83 -17.04 16.27
C ASP A 103 -5.55 -16.99 17.77
N PHE A 104 -4.54 -16.22 18.21
CA PHE A 104 -4.28 -15.96 19.62
C PHE A 104 -5.48 -15.28 20.29
N PHE A 105 -6.02 -14.24 19.69
CA PHE A 105 -7.22 -13.56 20.21
C PHE A 105 -8.42 -14.50 20.29
N LEU A 106 -8.69 -15.29 19.24
CA LEU A 106 -9.78 -16.27 19.24
C LEU A 106 -9.60 -17.33 20.34
N ASN A 107 -8.38 -17.81 20.54
CA ASN A 107 -8.08 -18.75 21.62
C ASN A 107 -8.25 -18.11 23.00
N LEU A 108 -7.86 -16.85 23.18
CA LEU A 108 -8.08 -16.11 24.42
C LEU A 108 -9.59 -16.00 24.73
N MET A 109 -10.40 -15.59 23.74
CA MET A 109 -11.85 -15.46 23.92
C MET A 109 -12.53 -16.81 24.26
N ARG A 110 -12.13 -17.90 23.59
CA ARG A 110 -12.66 -19.25 23.87
C ARG A 110 -12.34 -19.75 25.28
N ASN A 111 -11.19 -19.35 25.83
CA ASN A 111 -10.80 -19.75 27.18
C ASN A 111 -11.43 -18.88 28.29
N VAL A 112 -12.08 -17.77 27.93
CA VAL A 112 -12.81 -16.89 28.87
C VAL A 112 -14.28 -17.29 29.01
N GLU A 113 -14.85 -18.02 28.03
CA GLU A 113 -16.24 -18.52 28.08
C GLU A 113 -16.42 -19.81 28.90
N ILE A 114 -15.38 -20.29 29.57
CA ILE A 114 -15.41 -21.45 30.48
C ILE A 114 -15.25 -20.94 31.91
N ASP A 115 -16.30 -20.32 32.45
CA ASP A 115 -16.57 -20.14 33.89
C ASP A 115 -18.06 -19.81 34.11
#